data_AF-A0A026VT86-F1
#
_entry.id   AF-A0A026VT86-F1
#
_cell.length_a   1.000
_cell.length_b   1.000
_cell.length_c   1.000
_cell.angle_alpha   90.00
_cell.angle_beta   90.00
_cell.angle_gamma   90.00
#
_symmetry.space_group_name_H-M   'P 1'
#
loop_
_entity.id
_entity.type
_entity.pdbx_description
1 polymer ?
#
loop_
_entity_poly.entity_id
_entity_poly.type
_entity_poly.pdbx_seq_one_letter_code
_entity_poly.pdbx_strand_id
1 'polypeptide(L)' 'MVDEAEKLTGLAKHFNSQTPYGRANVTKATYVGIGLITLYFVMRSKSKKQ' A
#
# COMPACT_ATOMS: atom_id res chain seq x y z
N MET A 1 17.41 20.99 5.16
CA MET A 1 16.45 19.98 4.64
C MET A 1 15.30 19.87 5.62
N VAL A 2 14.45 20.90 5.70
CA VAL A 2 13.35 20.97 6.66
C VAL A 2 12.21 21.68 5.95
N ASP A 3 11.45 20.99 5.08
CA ASP A 3 10.25 21.59 4.45
C ASP A 3 9.26 20.56 3.89
N GLU A 4 9.72 19.43 3.35
CA GLU A 4 8.82 18.52 2.60
C GLU A 4 7.85 17.73 3.51
N ALA A 5 8.28 17.39 4.74
CA ALA A 5 7.47 16.61 5.67
C ALA A 5 6.37 17.44 6.37
N GLU A 6 6.57 18.76 6.53
CA GLU A 6 5.59 19.65 7.17
C GLU A 6 4.46 20.04 6.22
N LYS A 7 4.72 19.99 4.90
CA LYS A 7 3.73 20.33 3.87
C LYS A 7 2.78 19.18 3.53
N LEU A 8 3.14 17.93 3.85
CA LEU A 8 2.33 16.76 3.57
C LEU A 8 1.27 16.55 4.65
N THR A 9 0.00 16.71 4.29
CA THR A 9 -1.15 16.55 5.20
C THR A 9 -2.01 15.34 4.82
N GLY A 10 -2.83 14.88 5.77
CA GLY A 10 -3.74 13.75 5.57
C GLY A 10 -3.03 12.46 5.15
N LEU A 11 -3.59 11.76 4.15
CA LEU A 11 -3.05 10.50 3.65
C LEU A 11 -1.67 10.66 3.00
N ALA A 12 -1.40 11.82 2.39
CA ALA A 12 -0.11 12.10 1.77
C ALA A 12 1.03 12.19 2.80
N LYS A 13 0.72 12.46 4.08
CA LYS A 13 1.71 12.38 5.16
C LYS A 13 2.23 10.96 5.37
N HIS A 14 1.37 9.97 5.21
CA HIS A 14 1.68 8.57 5.48
C HIS A 14 2.06 7.79 4.22
N PHE A 15 1.53 8.15 3.07
CA PHE A 15 1.78 7.48 1.79
C PHE A 15 2.35 8.49 0.79
N ASN A 16 3.67 8.70 0.85
CA ASN A 16 4.41 9.58 -0.07
C ASN A 16 5.71 8.91 -0.52
N SER A 17 6.29 9.42 -1.61
CA SER A 17 7.60 8.98 -2.13
C SER A 17 8.78 9.76 -1.56
N GLN A 18 8.52 10.81 -0.77
CA GLN A 18 9.52 11.82 -0.42
C GLN A 18 10.26 11.48 0.89
N THR A 19 9.53 10.98 1.88
CA THR A 19 10.10 10.60 3.18
C THR A 19 10.40 9.10 3.24
N PRO A 20 11.41 8.66 4.02
CA PRO A 20 11.69 7.23 4.19
C PRO A 20 10.48 6.48 4.79
N TYR A 21 9.73 7.12 5.70
CA TYR A 21 8.52 6.55 6.30
C TYR A 21 7.38 6.42 5.29
N GLY A 22 7.15 7.45 4.47
CA GLY A 22 6.15 7.40 3.40
C GLY A 22 6.43 6.28 2.42
N ARG A 23 7.69 6.16 1.99
CA ARG A 23 8.13 5.10 1.07
C ARG A 23 7.89 3.72 1.65
N ALA A 24 8.24 3.51 2.92
CA ALA A 24 8.02 2.24 3.60
C ALA A 24 6.52 1.86 3.69
N ASN A 25 5.64 2.82 3.96
CA ASN A 25 4.20 2.57 4.03
C ASN A 25 3.59 2.24 2.67
N VAL A 26 4.00 2.95 1.61
CA VAL A 26 3.58 2.63 0.23
C VAL A 26 4.00 1.21 -0.13
N THR A 27 5.27 0.84 0.12
CA THR A 27 5.76 -0.52 -0.16
C THR A 27 4.98 -1.58 0.62
N LYS A 28 4.71 -1.37 1.91
CA LYS A 28 3.89 -2.29 2.72
C LYS A 28 2.47 -2.42 2.15
N ALA A 29 1.84 -1.30 1.80
CA ALA A 29 0.50 -1.30 1.21
C ALA A 29 0.47 -2.07 -0.12
N THR A 30 1.50 -1.94 -0.96
CA THR A 30 1.61 -2.71 -2.20
C THR A 30 1.69 -4.21 -1.95
N TYR A 31 2.56 -4.66 -1.04
CA TYR A 31 2.68 -6.09 -0.73
C TYR A 31 1.38 -6.67 -0.15
N VAL A 32 0.75 -5.95 0.77
CA VAL A 32 -0.55 -6.35 1.33
C VAL A 32 -1.62 -6.39 0.23
N GLY A 33 -1.68 -5.38 -0.62
CA GLY A 33 -2.62 -5.30 -1.74
C GLY A 33 -2.48 -6.47 -2.70
N ILE A 34 -1.25 -6.78 -3.13
CA ILE A 34 -0.98 -7.94 -4.00
C ILE A 34 -1.41 -9.23 -3.30
N GLY A 35 -1.03 -9.42 -2.03
CA GLY A 35 -1.40 -10.61 -1.26
C GLY A 35 -2.92 -10.81 -1.16
N LEU A 36 -3.67 -9.74 -0.90
CA LEU A 36 -5.14 -9.79 -0.84
C LEU A 36 -5.76 -10.08 -2.22
N ILE A 37 -5.24 -9.47 -3.29
CA ILE A 37 -5.71 -9.73 -4.65
C ILE A 37 -5.46 -11.20 -5.02
N THR A 38 -4.25 -11.71 -4.77
CA THR A 38 -3.92 -13.12 -5.01
C THR A 38 -4.83 -14.04 -4.20
N LEU A 39 -5.01 -13.77 -2.91
CA LEU A 39 -5.89 -14.55 -2.04
C LEU A 39 -7.34 -14.54 -2.56
N TYR A 40 -7.86 -13.38 -2.96
CA TYR A 40 -9.19 -13.27 -3.55
C TYR A 40 -9.34 -14.14 -4.80
N PHE A 41 -8.38 -14.09 -5.73
CA PHE A 41 -8.41 -14.92 -6.93
C PHE A 41 -8.28 -16.41 -6.64
N VAL A 42 -7.44 -16.80 -5.67
CA VAL A 42 -7.32 -18.19 -5.22
C VAL A 42 -8.64 -18.69 -4.63
N MET A 43 -9.28 -17.92 -3.75
CA MET A 43 -10.58 -18.27 -3.16
C MET A 43 -11.68 -18.32 -4.22
N ARG A 44 -11.73 -17.35 -5.14
CA ARG A 44 -12.70 -17.30 -6.24
C ARG A 44 -12.53 -18.46 -7.22
N SER A 45 -11.31 -18.85 -7.56
CA SER A 45 -11.02 -19.99 -8.43
C SER A 45 -11.49 -21.31 -7.81
N LYS A 46 -11.31 -21.49 -6.49
CA LYS A 46 -11.86 -22.65 -5.77
C LYS A 46 -13.38 -22.66 -5.75
N SER A 47 -14.04 -21.51 -5.62
CA SER A 47 -15.50 -21.41 -5.65
C SER A 47 -16.10 -21.68 -7.04
N LYS A 48 -15.32 -21.53 -8.13
CA LYS A 48 -15.76 -21.85 -9.50
C LYS A 48 -15.47 -23.29 -9.94
N LYS A 49 -14.82 -24.10 -9.10
CA LYS A 49 -14.65 -25.54 -9.36
C LYS A 49 -15.91 -26.27 -8.88
N GLN A 50 -17.04 -26.00 -9.52
CA GLN A 50 -18.28 -26.78 -9.46
C GLN A 50 -18.62 -27.21 -10.88
#